data_AF-A0A329YIT3-F1
#
_entry.id   AF-A0A329YIT3-F1
#
_cell.length_a   1.000
_cell.length_b   1.000
_cell.length_c   1.000
_cell.angle_alpha   90.00
_cell.angle_beta   90.00
_cell.angle_gamma   90.00
#
_symmetry.space_group_name_H-M   'P 1'
#
loop_
_entity.id
_entity.type
_entity.pdbx_description
1 polymer ?
#
loop_
_entity_poly.entity_id
_entity_poly.type
_entity_poly.pdbx_seq_one_letter_code
_entity_poly.pdbx_strand_id
1 'polypeptide(L)'
;MSVSEHLLSAKGIEVIYGAKKHLFGPPGLGIKVLHGVDIDIRRGETIGIVGESGSGKTTLGRALLRLVDVTAGSIHFDGRDITHLPDSEMRPLRRRMQMIFQDPMASLNPRHTIRRILVEPLLLHRLAADRKEAERQVAAILERVTLPQACLGRNPHELSGGQRQRIGIARAALLKPDFVLADEIVSGLDVSTQAQVLNLLKELSRDLGLSMAFISHDLSVIRAICDRVYVMRNGRVEEEGDCECVFTAPASAYTRMLLDAIPLPEVDPHWLGREA
;
A
#
# COMPACT_ATOMS: atom_id res chain seq x y z
N MET A 1 -19.30 -13.25 18.37
CA MET A 1 -19.14 -13.27 16.90
C MET A 1 -17.69 -13.60 16.62
N SER A 2 -17.42 -14.69 15.89
CA SER A 2 -16.05 -15.06 15.53
C SER A 2 -15.45 -13.95 14.67
N VAL A 3 -14.37 -13.32 15.12
CA VAL A 3 -13.63 -12.37 14.30
C VAL A 3 -13.02 -13.18 13.14
N SER A 4 -13.29 -12.77 11.90
CA SER A 4 -12.65 -13.37 10.72
C SER A 4 -11.13 -13.23 10.84
N GLU A 5 -10.39 -14.32 10.62
CA GLU A 5 -8.92 -14.34 10.59
C GLU A 5 -8.39 -13.39 9.50
N HIS A 6 -9.07 -13.35 8.36
CA HIS A 6 -8.76 -12.47 7.24
C HIS A 6 -9.38 -11.09 7.45
N LEU A 7 -8.53 -10.05 7.34
CA LEU A 7 -8.98 -8.66 7.26
C LEU A 7 -9.50 -8.35 5.86
N LEU A 8 -8.81 -8.81 4.83
CA LEU A 8 -9.19 -8.61 3.44
C LEU A 8 -9.08 -9.93 2.68
N SER A 9 -10.07 -10.24 1.86
CA SER A 9 -10.00 -11.38 0.95
C SER A 9 -10.64 -11.01 -0.38
N ALA A 10 -9.93 -11.25 -1.47
CA ALA A 10 -10.40 -11.02 -2.82
C ALA A 10 -10.30 -12.32 -3.62
N LYS A 11 -11.36 -12.64 -4.36
CA LYS A 11 -11.50 -13.89 -5.11
C LYS A 11 -11.91 -13.62 -6.55
N GLY A 12 -11.20 -14.21 -7.50
CA GLY A 12 -11.48 -14.15 -8.93
C GLY A 12 -11.45 -12.73 -9.49
N ILE A 13 -10.57 -11.85 -9.01
CA ILE A 13 -10.56 -10.44 -9.39
C ILE A 13 -10.16 -10.28 -10.86
N GLU A 14 -11.03 -9.62 -11.61
CA GLU A 14 -10.77 -9.19 -12.97
C GLU A 14 -10.91 -7.68 -13.09
N VAL A 15 -10.05 -7.07 -13.91
CA VAL A 15 -10.11 -5.64 -14.22
C VAL A 15 -9.87 -5.46 -15.71
N ILE A 16 -10.75 -4.72 -16.36
CA ILE A 16 -10.66 -4.34 -17.77
C ILE A 16 -10.66 -2.82 -17.86
N TYR A 17 -9.61 -2.24 -18.44
CA TYR A 17 -9.56 -0.80 -18.73
C TYR A 17 -10.05 -0.50 -20.15
N GLY A 18 -10.64 0.68 -20.35
CA GLY A 18 -11.00 1.17 -21.68
C GLY A 18 -12.24 0.52 -22.29
N ALA A 19 -12.93 -0.37 -21.58
CA ALA A 19 -14.22 -0.91 -21.97
C ALA A 19 -15.30 0.19 -21.85
N LYS A 20 -15.42 1.07 -22.85
CA LYS A 20 -16.50 2.06 -22.90
C LYS A 20 -17.79 1.36 -23.34
N LYS A 21 -18.83 1.48 -22.52
CA LYS A 21 -20.21 1.19 -22.94
C LYS A 21 -20.67 2.32 -23.87
N HIS A 22 -20.77 2.05 -25.16
CA HIS A 22 -21.45 2.95 -26.09
C HIS A 22 -22.97 2.79 -25.89
N LEU A 23 -23.72 3.89 -25.81
CA LEU A 23 -25.20 3.84 -25.77
C LEU A 23 -25.78 3.21 -27.06
N PHE A 24 -25.04 3.31 -28.16
CA PHE A 24 -25.36 2.68 -29.43
C PHE A 24 -24.06 2.15 -30.04
N GLY A 25 -23.88 0.83 -30.07
CA GLY A 25 -22.72 0.15 -30.65
C GLY A 25 -22.18 -0.98 -29.77
N PRO A 26 -21.41 -1.92 -30.34
CA PRO A 26 -20.75 -2.96 -29.56
C PRO A 26 -19.81 -2.31 -28.53
N PRO A 27 -19.73 -2.84 -27.30
CA PRO A 27 -18.82 -2.31 -26.30
C PRO A 27 -17.39 -2.31 -26.85
N GLY A 28 -16.65 -1.21 -26.64
CA GLY A 28 -15.25 -1.15 -27.05
C GLY A 28 -14.48 -2.29 -26.39
N LEU A 29 -13.62 -2.97 -27.16
CA LEU A 29 -12.78 -4.05 -26.64
C LEU A 29 -11.80 -3.45 -25.63
N GLY A 30 -12.11 -3.58 -24.34
CA GLY A 30 -11.22 -3.14 -23.28
C GLY A 30 -10.00 -4.05 -23.17
N ILE A 31 -8.94 -3.56 -22.51
CA ILE A 31 -7.74 -4.33 -22.22
C ILE A 31 -7.92 -4.95 -20.84
N LYS A 32 -8.01 -6.28 -20.80
CA LYS A 32 -8.03 -7.03 -19.54
C LYS A 32 -6.63 -7.02 -18.93
N VAL A 33 -6.53 -6.51 -17.71
CA VAL A 33 -5.27 -6.36 -16.97
C VAL A 33 -5.16 -7.37 -15.84
N LEU A 34 -6.27 -7.77 -15.21
CA LEU A 34 -6.29 -8.85 -14.22
C LEU A 34 -7.16 -10.00 -14.72
N HIS A 35 -6.68 -11.23 -14.52
CA HIS A 35 -7.27 -12.44 -15.09
C HIS A 35 -7.66 -13.46 -14.01
N GLY A 36 -8.47 -13.03 -13.04
CA GLY A 36 -9.00 -13.89 -11.99
C GLY A 36 -7.97 -14.08 -10.88
N VAL A 37 -7.61 -12.99 -10.21
CA VAL A 37 -6.63 -12.99 -9.12
C VAL A 37 -7.31 -13.27 -7.79
N ASP A 38 -6.77 -14.25 -7.07
CA ASP A 38 -7.09 -14.52 -5.66
C ASP A 38 -5.99 -13.92 -4.78
N ILE A 39 -6.38 -13.28 -3.68
CA ILE A 39 -5.44 -12.72 -2.69
C ILE A 39 -6.15 -12.54 -1.35
N ASP A 40 -5.45 -12.80 -0.26
CA ASP A 40 -5.95 -12.64 1.10
C ASP A 40 -4.91 -11.99 2.00
N ILE A 41 -5.38 -11.29 3.03
CA ILE A 41 -4.55 -10.60 4.00
C ILE A 41 -5.14 -10.86 5.39
N ARG A 42 -4.37 -11.52 6.24
CA ARG A 42 -4.71 -11.73 7.65
C ARG A 42 -4.50 -10.47 8.46
N ARG A 43 -5.15 -10.40 9.62
CA ARG A 43 -4.98 -9.28 10.55
C ARG A 43 -3.55 -9.22 11.07
N GLY A 44 -2.90 -8.07 10.89
CA GLY A 44 -1.51 -7.83 11.33
C GLY A 44 -0.44 -8.44 10.41
N GLU A 45 -0.86 -9.05 9.30
CA GLU A 45 0.05 -9.66 8.32
C GLU A 45 0.56 -8.62 7.33
N THR A 46 1.82 -8.73 6.95
CA THR A 46 2.44 -7.94 5.90
C THR A 46 2.69 -8.82 4.68
N ILE A 47 2.02 -8.55 3.58
CA ILE A 47 2.19 -9.29 2.32
C ILE A 47 2.97 -8.47 1.29
N GLY A 48 3.77 -9.17 0.48
CA GLY A 48 4.44 -8.62 -0.69
C GLY A 48 3.69 -8.95 -1.98
N ILE A 49 3.60 -8.01 -2.91
CA ILE A 49 3.09 -8.21 -4.27
C ILE A 49 4.22 -7.83 -5.23
N VAL A 50 4.80 -8.84 -5.89
CA VAL A 50 6.01 -8.70 -6.70
C VAL A 50 5.79 -9.17 -8.14
N GLY A 51 6.72 -8.86 -9.02
CA GLY A 51 6.62 -9.19 -10.44
C GLY A 51 7.21 -8.11 -11.33
N GLU A 52 7.41 -8.41 -12.61
CA GLU A 52 7.92 -7.44 -13.59
C GLU A 52 7.02 -6.20 -13.74
N SER A 53 7.59 -5.12 -14.28
CA SER A 53 6.80 -3.95 -14.65
C SER A 53 5.68 -4.36 -15.62
N GLY A 54 4.46 -3.84 -15.39
CA GLY A 54 3.29 -4.20 -16.19
C GLY A 54 2.60 -5.52 -15.81
N SER A 55 3.04 -6.25 -14.78
CA SER A 55 2.41 -7.52 -14.37
C SER A 55 1.02 -7.38 -13.71
N GLY A 56 0.57 -6.14 -13.43
CA GLY A 56 -0.75 -5.86 -12.85
C GLY A 56 -0.78 -5.52 -11.36
N LYS A 57 0.37 -5.44 -10.69
CA LYS A 57 0.50 -5.18 -9.22
C LYS A 57 -0.26 -3.92 -8.75
N THR A 58 0.03 -2.77 -9.35
CA THR A 58 -0.63 -1.50 -9.04
C THR A 58 -2.13 -1.54 -9.34
N THR A 59 -2.55 -2.24 -10.40
CA THR A 59 -3.97 -2.44 -10.71
C THR A 59 -4.64 -3.30 -9.64
N LEU A 60 -4.02 -4.39 -9.21
CA LEU A 60 -4.51 -5.23 -8.12
C LEU A 60 -4.64 -4.43 -6.83
N GLY A 61 -3.58 -3.73 -6.40
CA GLY A 61 -3.62 -2.91 -5.19
C GLY A 61 -4.73 -1.85 -5.23
N ARG A 62 -4.89 -1.14 -6.36
CA ARG A 62 -5.99 -0.18 -6.54
C ARG A 62 -7.36 -0.85 -6.55
N ALA A 63 -7.48 -2.07 -7.06
CA ALA A 63 -8.72 -2.83 -7.06
C ALA A 63 -9.12 -3.23 -5.63
N LEU A 64 -8.17 -3.71 -4.82
CA LEU A 64 -8.37 -4.06 -3.40
C LEU A 64 -8.90 -2.87 -2.59
N LEU A 65 -8.40 -1.67 -2.87
CA LEU A 65 -8.85 -0.42 -2.25
C LEU A 65 -10.10 0.19 -2.90
N ARG A 66 -10.68 -0.46 -3.92
CA ARG A 66 -11.81 0.06 -4.72
C ARG A 66 -11.57 1.50 -5.21
N LEU A 67 -10.36 1.71 -5.72
CA LEU A 67 -9.97 2.90 -6.48
C LEU A 67 -10.18 2.69 -7.99
N VAL A 68 -10.37 1.44 -8.41
CA VAL A 68 -10.79 1.05 -9.76
C VAL A 68 -11.90 0.02 -9.67
N ASP A 69 -12.78 0.02 -10.66
CA ASP A 69 -13.86 -0.96 -10.74
C ASP A 69 -13.33 -2.34 -11.13
N VAL A 70 -13.76 -3.35 -10.37
CA VAL A 70 -13.57 -4.76 -10.74
C VAL A 70 -14.70 -5.20 -11.66
N THR A 71 -14.33 -5.90 -12.73
CA THR A 71 -15.29 -6.39 -13.73
C THR A 71 -15.87 -7.75 -13.36
N ALA A 72 -15.14 -8.53 -12.55
CA ALA A 72 -15.60 -9.78 -11.99
C ALA A 72 -14.84 -10.08 -10.69
N GLY A 73 -15.34 -11.05 -9.93
CA GLY A 73 -14.81 -11.43 -8.62
C GLY A 73 -15.50 -10.73 -7.47
N SER A 74 -14.97 -10.92 -6.26
CA SER A 74 -15.48 -10.32 -5.03
C SER A 74 -14.35 -9.88 -4.12
N ILE A 75 -14.55 -8.78 -3.40
CA ILE A 75 -13.64 -8.24 -2.39
C ILE A 75 -14.42 -8.13 -1.09
N HIS A 76 -13.97 -8.84 -0.06
CA HIS A 76 -14.48 -8.74 1.28
C HIS A 76 -13.46 -8.04 2.17
N PHE A 77 -13.93 -7.09 2.97
CA PHE A 77 -13.14 -6.40 3.98
C PHE A 77 -13.85 -6.52 5.32
N ASP A 78 -13.18 -7.13 6.29
CA ASP A 78 -13.69 -7.39 7.63
C ASP A 78 -15.03 -8.15 7.61
N GLY A 79 -15.09 -9.22 6.80
CA GLY A 79 -16.27 -10.05 6.61
C GLY A 79 -17.42 -9.42 5.80
N ARG A 80 -17.27 -8.15 5.37
CA ARG A 80 -18.27 -7.44 4.57
C ARG A 80 -17.87 -7.42 3.10
N ASP A 81 -18.78 -7.78 2.20
CA ASP A 81 -18.58 -7.57 0.76
C ASP A 81 -18.55 -6.06 0.45
N ILE A 82 -17.45 -5.60 -0.14
CA ILE A 82 -17.21 -4.21 -0.53
C ILE A 82 -17.11 -4.02 -2.05
N THR A 83 -17.23 -5.10 -2.81
CA THR A 83 -17.36 -5.07 -4.27
C THR A 83 -18.62 -4.28 -4.58
N HIS A 84 -18.65 -3.23 -5.37
CA HIS A 84 -19.88 -2.52 -5.75
C HIS A 84 -20.65 -1.79 -4.64
N LEU A 85 -20.09 -1.59 -3.44
CA LEU A 85 -20.69 -0.65 -2.49
C LEU A 85 -20.77 0.75 -3.09
N PRO A 86 -21.85 1.50 -2.83
CA PRO A 86 -21.95 2.89 -3.24
C PRO A 86 -20.95 3.76 -2.44
N ASP A 87 -20.58 4.91 -3.01
CA ASP A 87 -19.57 5.81 -2.42
C ASP A 87 -19.91 6.25 -0.99
N SER A 88 -21.20 6.42 -0.66
CA SER A 88 -21.65 6.78 0.68
C SER A 88 -21.24 5.74 1.73
N GLU A 89 -21.36 4.45 1.39
CA GLU A 89 -21.02 3.33 2.26
C GLU A 89 -19.53 3.01 2.23
N MET A 90 -18.86 3.37 1.14
CA MET A 90 -17.42 3.18 1.02
C MET A 90 -16.61 4.24 1.78
N ARG A 91 -17.11 5.48 1.87
CA ARG A 91 -16.42 6.60 2.55
C ARG A 91 -15.91 6.27 3.96
N PRO A 92 -16.70 5.64 4.87
CA PRO A 92 -16.20 5.22 6.18
C PRO A 92 -15.08 4.18 6.10
N LEU A 93 -15.15 3.27 5.12
CA LEU A 93 -14.13 2.22 4.92
C LEU A 93 -12.84 2.78 4.34
N ARG A 94 -12.90 3.86 3.54
CA ARG A 94 -11.69 4.55 3.06
C ARG A 94 -10.82 5.04 4.21
N ARG A 95 -11.37 5.39 5.37
CA ARG A 95 -10.56 5.73 6.56
C ARG A 95 -9.76 4.52 7.07
N ARG A 96 -10.36 3.33 7.02
CA ARG A 96 -9.77 2.06 7.49
C ARG A 96 -8.78 1.45 6.49
N MET A 97 -8.82 1.88 5.23
CA MET A 97 -7.97 1.38 4.15
C MET A 97 -7.22 2.53 3.48
N GLN A 98 -5.92 2.63 3.72
CA GLN A 98 -5.09 3.74 3.25
C GLN A 98 -4.09 3.31 2.17
N MET A 99 -3.65 4.26 1.36
CA MET A 99 -2.62 4.05 0.35
C MET A 99 -1.47 5.04 0.55
N ILE A 100 -0.24 4.54 0.45
CA ILE A 100 0.97 5.32 0.33
C ILE A 100 1.45 5.17 -1.11
N PHE A 101 1.46 6.28 -1.84
CA PHE A 101 1.72 6.30 -3.27
C PHE A 101 3.23 6.38 -3.56
N GLN A 102 3.62 5.85 -4.73
CA GLN A 102 4.98 5.90 -5.25
C GLN A 102 5.57 7.30 -5.28
N ASP A 103 4.85 8.28 -5.84
CA ASP A 103 5.24 9.69 -5.81
C ASP A 103 4.53 10.42 -4.66
N PRO A 104 5.27 10.82 -3.61
CA PRO A 104 4.70 11.61 -2.52
C PRO A 104 4.10 12.93 -3.00
N MET A 105 4.64 13.55 -4.07
CA MET A 105 4.15 14.81 -4.61
C MET A 105 2.79 14.67 -5.28
N ALA A 106 2.62 13.69 -6.16
CA ALA A 106 1.33 13.41 -6.76
C ALA A 106 0.25 13.14 -5.70
N SER A 107 0.63 12.64 -4.53
CA SER A 107 -0.30 12.37 -3.45
C SER A 107 -0.68 13.60 -2.61
N LEU A 108 0.16 14.64 -2.54
CA LEU A 108 -0.05 15.81 -1.67
C LEU A 108 -0.63 16.97 -2.48
N ASN A 109 -1.70 17.61 -2.00
CA ASN A 109 -2.27 18.77 -2.68
C ASN A 109 -1.32 19.98 -2.55
N PRO A 110 -0.70 20.48 -3.65
CA PRO A 110 0.32 21.51 -3.58
C PRO A 110 -0.23 22.89 -3.15
N ARG A 111 -1.55 23.07 -3.16
CA ARG A 111 -2.23 24.32 -2.75
C ARG A 111 -2.42 24.42 -1.25
N HIS A 112 -2.15 23.35 -0.49
CA HIS A 112 -2.39 23.28 0.94
C HIS A 112 -1.07 23.10 1.70
N THR A 113 -0.98 23.74 2.87
CA THR A 113 0.14 23.54 3.79
C THR A 113 0.14 22.13 4.36
N ILE A 114 1.29 21.66 4.84
CA ILE A 114 1.40 20.37 5.51
C ILE A 114 0.45 20.27 6.70
N ARG A 115 0.33 21.35 7.51
CA ARG A 115 -0.65 21.42 8.60
C ARG A 115 -2.05 21.11 8.13
N ARG A 116 -2.49 21.74 7.04
CA ARG A 116 -3.83 21.54 6.50
C ARG A 116 -4.02 20.09 6.01
N ILE A 117 -3.04 19.56 5.28
CA ILE A 117 -3.06 18.19 4.75
C ILE A 117 -3.20 17.14 5.87
N LEU A 118 -2.58 17.37 7.04
CA LEU A 118 -2.61 16.42 8.15
C LEU A 118 -3.79 16.64 9.12
N VAL A 119 -4.19 17.89 9.37
CA VAL A 119 -5.27 18.23 10.32
C VAL A 119 -6.67 18.01 9.74
N GLU A 120 -6.90 18.39 8.48
CA GLU A 120 -8.25 18.33 7.89
C GLU A 120 -8.85 16.91 7.86
N PRO A 121 -8.12 15.85 7.49
CA PRO A 121 -8.66 14.49 7.51
C PRO A 121 -9.14 14.05 8.90
N LEU A 122 -8.43 14.45 9.97
CA LEU A 122 -8.83 14.12 11.34
C LEU A 122 -10.17 14.76 11.71
N LEU A 123 -10.37 16.02 11.33
CA LEU A 123 -11.61 16.75 11.60
C LEU A 123 -12.76 16.21 10.73
N LEU A 124 -12.51 15.97 9.44
CA LEU A 124 -13.50 15.47 8.48
C LEU A 124 -14.05 14.11 8.91
N HIS A 125 -13.19 13.22 9.40
CA HIS A 125 -13.56 11.89 9.86
C HIS A 125 -13.92 11.83 11.36
N ARG A 126 -14.03 12.99 12.04
CA ARG A 126 -14.37 13.10 13.47
C ARG A 126 -13.47 12.25 14.36
N LEU A 127 -12.18 12.16 14.02
CA LEU A 127 -11.14 11.48 14.79
C LEU A 127 -10.53 12.37 15.88
N ALA A 128 -10.75 13.67 15.78
CA ALA A 128 -10.41 14.65 16.80
C ALA A 128 -11.66 15.43 17.18
N ALA A 129 -11.80 15.71 18.48
CA ALA A 129 -12.93 16.47 19.01
C ALA A 129 -12.92 17.93 18.52
N ASP A 130 -11.72 18.50 18.40
CA ASP A 130 -11.51 19.86 17.93
C ASP A 130 -10.15 19.99 17.21
N ARG A 131 -9.86 21.20 16.75
CA ARG A 131 -8.60 21.50 16.04
C ARG A 131 -7.37 21.33 16.93
N LYS A 132 -7.46 21.63 18.23
CA LYS A 132 -6.33 21.53 19.16
C LYS A 132 -5.94 20.07 19.35
N GLU A 133 -6.93 19.20 19.49
CA GLU A 133 -6.72 17.76 19.56
C GLU A 133 -6.13 17.20 18.26
N ALA A 134 -6.62 17.65 17.11
CA ALA A 134 -6.06 17.27 15.82
C ALA A 134 -4.58 17.69 15.70
N GLU A 135 -4.23 18.91 16.11
CA GLU A 135 -2.85 19.37 16.10
C GLU A 135 -1.94 18.57 17.04
N ARG A 136 -2.44 18.14 18.21
CA ARG A 136 -1.71 17.24 19.11
C ARG A 136 -1.42 15.89 18.48
N GLN A 137 -2.41 15.28 17.81
CA GLN A 137 -2.21 14.02 17.09
C GLN A 137 -1.23 14.17 15.92
N VAL A 138 -1.30 15.29 15.21
CA VAL A 138 -0.34 15.63 14.13
C VAL A 138 1.07 15.81 14.68
N ALA A 139 1.25 16.48 15.82
CA ALA A 139 2.56 16.61 16.45
C ALA A 139 3.14 15.23 16.83
N ALA A 140 2.33 14.36 17.42
CA ALA A 140 2.74 13.01 17.82
C ALA A 140 3.15 12.14 16.62
N ILE A 141 2.41 12.18 15.50
CA ILE A 141 2.80 11.40 14.32
C ILE A 141 4.09 11.95 13.67
N LEU A 142 4.28 13.27 13.68
CA LEU A 142 5.49 13.89 13.12
C LEU A 142 6.74 13.45 13.87
N GLU A 143 6.65 13.32 15.19
CA GLU A 143 7.71 12.76 16.02
C GLU A 143 8.04 11.31 15.62
N ARG A 144 7.01 10.46 15.44
CA ARG A 144 7.20 9.06 15.01
C ARG A 144 7.84 8.94 13.63
N VAL A 145 7.49 9.83 12.69
CA VAL A 145 8.14 9.84 11.36
C VAL A 145 9.43 10.68 11.33
N THR A 146 9.95 11.09 12.48
CA THR A 146 11.20 11.87 12.65
C THR A 146 11.22 13.17 11.84
N LEU A 147 10.10 13.91 11.84
CA LEU A 147 9.97 15.21 11.19
C LEU A 147 9.78 16.35 12.20
N PRO A 148 10.49 17.47 12.06
CA PRO A 148 10.30 18.63 12.94
C PRO A 148 8.95 19.28 12.66
N GLN A 149 8.25 19.70 13.72
CA GLN A 149 6.95 20.41 13.60
C GLN A 149 7.04 21.71 12.77
N ALA A 150 8.24 22.28 12.62
CA ALA A 150 8.49 23.43 11.75
C ALA A 150 8.08 23.18 10.27
N CYS A 151 7.96 21.92 9.83
CA CYS A 151 7.46 21.58 8.49
C CYS A 151 5.97 21.90 8.30
N LEU A 152 5.18 21.99 9.38
CA LEU A 152 3.73 22.16 9.33
C LEU A 152 3.31 23.47 8.63
N GLY A 153 4.11 24.52 8.77
CA GLY A 153 3.86 25.82 8.13
C GLY A 153 4.20 25.85 6.64
N ARG A 154 4.91 24.84 6.13
CA ARG A 154 5.39 24.79 4.75
C ARG A 154 4.36 24.16 3.81
N ASN A 155 4.55 24.39 2.53
CA ASN A 155 3.88 23.72 1.42
C ASN A 155 4.70 22.51 0.96
N PRO A 156 4.09 21.54 0.26
CA PRO A 156 4.78 20.32 -0.16
C PRO A 156 6.04 20.56 -1.01
N HIS A 157 6.05 21.60 -1.84
CA HIS A 157 7.19 21.93 -2.72
C HIS A 157 8.43 22.45 -1.96
N GLU A 158 8.26 22.90 -0.71
CA GLU A 158 9.34 23.44 0.15
C GLU A 158 10.05 22.35 0.98
N LEU A 159 9.65 21.09 0.83
CA LEU A 159 10.23 19.93 1.52
C LEU A 159 11.18 19.14 0.62
N SER A 160 12.13 18.40 1.20
CA SER A 160 12.92 17.40 0.46
C SER A 160 12.07 16.19 0.05
N GLY A 161 12.57 15.36 -0.88
CA GLY A 161 11.90 14.12 -1.30
C GLY A 161 11.54 13.20 -0.12
N GLY A 162 12.53 12.86 0.72
CA GLY A 162 12.31 12.03 1.91
C GLY A 162 11.38 12.66 2.95
N GLN A 163 11.40 13.99 3.12
CA GLN A 163 10.44 14.67 3.99
C GLN A 163 9.00 14.53 3.46
N ARG A 164 8.79 14.70 2.15
CA ARG A 164 7.47 14.54 1.52
C ARG A 164 6.95 13.11 1.68
N GLN A 165 7.83 12.14 1.53
CA GLN A 165 7.49 10.72 1.71
C GLN A 165 7.07 10.41 3.15
N ARG A 166 7.86 10.87 4.14
CA ARG A 166 7.51 10.75 5.57
C ARG A 166 6.18 11.45 5.90
N ILE A 167 5.88 12.58 5.26
CA ILE A 167 4.54 13.22 5.35
C ILE A 167 3.45 12.33 4.73
N GLY A 168 3.71 11.68 3.60
CA GLY A 168 2.78 10.72 2.97
C GLY A 168 2.45 9.55 3.89
N ILE A 169 3.48 8.98 4.54
CA ILE A 169 3.36 7.93 5.55
C ILE A 169 2.55 8.42 6.75
N ALA A 170 2.92 9.58 7.31
CA ALA A 170 2.21 10.19 8.44
C ALA A 170 0.73 10.42 8.13
N ARG A 171 0.40 10.91 6.94
CA ARG A 171 -0.99 11.14 6.52
C ARG A 171 -1.81 9.85 6.52
N ALA A 172 -1.25 8.75 6.01
CA ALA A 172 -1.93 7.45 6.02
C ALA A 172 -2.10 6.93 7.46
N ALA A 173 -1.03 6.97 8.26
CA ALA A 173 -1.02 6.44 9.62
C ALA A 173 -1.91 7.22 10.61
N LEU A 174 -2.08 8.54 10.40
CA LEU A 174 -2.91 9.41 11.24
C LEU A 174 -4.35 8.93 11.39
N LEU A 175 -4.90 8.31 10.34
CA LEU A 175 -6.28 7.83 10.35
C LEU A 175 -6.45 6.53 11.13
N LYS A 176 -5.35 5.96 11.66
CA LYS A 176 -5.28 4.66 12.35
C LYS A 176 -6.01 3.59 11.52
N PRO A 177 -5.55 3.34 10.27
CA PRO A 177 -6.20 2.38 9.39
C PRO A 177 -6.04 0.96 9.93
N ASP A 178 -6.85 0.02 9.43
CA ASP A 178 -6.62 -1.41 9.65
C ASP A 178 -5.73 -2.00 8.55
N PHE A 179 -5.79 -1.41 7.35
CA PHE A 179 -5.06 -1.84 6.16
C PHE A 179 -4.34 -0.68 5.47
N VAL A 180 -3.07 -0.90 5.09
CA VAL A 180 -2.28 0.05 4.29
C VAL A 180 -1.68 -0.66 3.07
N LEU A 181 -1.91 -0.10 1.88
CA LEU A 181 -1.21 -0.46 0.66
C LEU A 181 -0.05 0.51 0.41
N ALA A 182 1.17 0.01 0.34
CA ALA A 182 2.36 0.76 -0.04
C ALA A 182 2.77 0.41 -1.48
N ASP A 183 2.67 1.36 -2.41
CA ASP A 183 2.91 1.14 -3.85
C ASP A 183 4.24 1.76 -4.30
N GLU A 184 5.27 0.93 -4.49
CA GLU A 184 6.63 1.31 -4.92
C GLU A 184 7.25 2.48 -4.15
N ILE A 185 6.91 2.61 -2.88
CA ILE A 185 7.21 3.80 -2.07
C ILE A 185 8.70 4.04 -1.84
N VAL A 186 9.54 3.01 -1.91
CA VAL A 186 11.00 3.11 -1.72
C VAL A 186 11.77 3.12 -3.05
N SER A 187 11.06 3.06 -4.18
CA SER A 187 11.69 3.11 -5.50
C SER A 187 12.43 4.44 -5.70
N GLY A 188 13.64 4.35 -6.25
CA GLY A 188 14.47 5.53 -6.55
C GLY A 188 15.12 6.21 -5.33
N LEU A 189 15.05 5.59 -4.15
CA LEU A 189 15.78 6.04 -2.95
C LEU A 189 17.15 5.36 -2.88
N ASP A 190 18.10 6.00 -2.19
CA ASP A 190 19.33 5.33 -1.79
C ASP A 190 19.07 4.26 -0.72
N VAL A 191 19.98 3.30 -0.59
CA VAL A 191 19.83 2.13 0.30
C VAL A 191 19.62 2.53 1.77
N SER A 192 20.28 3.60 2.25
CA SER A 192 20.15 4.05 3.65
C SER A 192 18.77 4.66 3.89
N THR A 193 18.32 5.56 3.01
CA THR A 193 16.97 6.14 3.10
C THR A 193 15.88 5.08 2.96
N GLN A 194 16.06 4.09 2.08
CA GLN A 194 15.17 2.94 1.94
C GLN A 194 15.05 2.16 3.27
N ALA A 195 16.17 1.81 3.90
CA ALA A 195 16.18 1.12 5.20
C ALA A 195 15.40 1.90 6.27
N GLN A 196 15.64 3.22 6.37
CA GLN A 196 14.95 4.08 7.33
C GLN A 196 13.43 4.09 7.12
N VAL A 197 12.96 4.17 5.87
CA VAL A 197 11.53 4.16 5.56
C VAL A 197 10.90 2.81 5.89
N LEU A 198 11.58 1.70 5.56
CA LEU A 198 11.07 0.37 5.84
C LEU A 198 10.98 0.08 7.34
N ASN A 199 11.98 0.49 8.12
CA ASN A 199 11.94 0.40 9.57
C ASN A 199 10.78 1.20 10.17
N LEU A 200 10.59 2.44 9.71
CA LEU A 200 9.46 3.27 10.13
C LEU A 200 8.12 2.55 9.87
N LEU A 201 7.95 1.94 8.70
CA LEU A 201 6.72 1.23 8.38
C LEU A 201 6.54 -0.04 9.21
N LYS A 202 7.62 -0.78 9.46
CA LYS A 202 7.60 -1.97 10.33
C LYS A 202 7.21 -1.61 11.77
N GLU A 203 7.76 -0.53 12.30
CA GLU A 203 7.41 0.00 13.63
C GLU A 203 5.96 0.48 13.68
N LEU A 204 5.51 1.22 12.66
CA LEU A 204 4.12 1.66 12.55
C LEU A 204 3.16 0.47 12.46
N SER A 205 3.51 -0.55 11.67
CA SER A 205 2.74 -1.78 11.52
C SER A 205 2.57 -2.50 12.85
N ARG A 206 3.68 -2.75 13.55
CA ARG A 206 3.70 -3.42 14.85
C ARG A 206 2.90 -2.65 15.91
N ASP A 207 3.17 -1.36 16.05
CA ASP A 207 2.63 -0.55 17.15
C ASP A 207 1.14 -0.21 16.95
N LEU A 208 0.66 -0.19 15.69
CA LEU A 208 -0.74 0.09 15.36
C LEU A 208 -1.54 -1.17 14.99
N GLY A 209 -0.89 -2.35 14.93
CA GLY A 209 -1.52 -3.61 14.53
C GLY A 209 -2.03 -3.60 13.08
N LEU A 210 -1.32 -2.91 12.18
CA LEU A 210 -1.74 -2.74 10.78
C LEU A 210 -1.52 -4.03 10.01
N SER A 211 -2.44 -4.32 9.10
CA SER A 211 -2.15 -5.27 8.01
C SER A 211 -1.64 -4.45 6.82
N MET A 212 -0.65 -4.97 6.10
CA MET A 212 0.02 -4.22 5.04
C MET A 212 0.16 -5.04 3.76
N ALA A 213 0.08 -4.35 2.62
CA ALA A 213 0.46 -4.90 1.33
C ALA A 213 1.52 -4.00 0.70
N PHE A 214 2.67 -4.57 0.34
CA PHE A 214 3.78 -3.88 -0.29
C PHE A 214 3.90 -4.29 -1.75
N ILE A 215 3.71 -3.35 -2.67
CA ILE A 215 4.04 -3.52 -4.07
C ILE A 215 5.47 -3.03 -4.28
N SER A 216 6.33 -3.91 -4.77
CA SER A 216 7.72 -3.59 -5.10
C SER A 216 8.19 -4.45 -6.28
N HIS A 217 9.13 -3.91 -7.04
CA HIS A 217 9.96 -4.71 -7.96
C HIS A 217 11.31 -5.11 -7.32
N ASP A 218 11.71 -4.47 -6.23
CA ASP A 218 12.88 -4.88 -5.43
C ASP A 218 12.47 -6.02 -4.48
N LEU A 219 12.94 -7.22 -4.79
CA LEU A 219 12.71 -8.42 -4.00
C LEU A 219 13.43 -8.39 -2.64
N SER A 220 14.54 -7.65 -2.50
CA SER A 220 15.29 -7.52 -1.25
C SER A 220 14.47 -6.80 -0.19
N VAL A 221 13.71 -5.79 -0.59
CA VAL A 221 12.72 -5.10 0.26
C VAL A 221 11.69 -6.10 0.76
N ILE A 222 11.08 -6.85 -0.16
CA ILE A 222 9.97 -7.76 0.14
C ILE A 222 10.42 -8.83 1.13
N ARG A 223 11.60 -9.42 0.89
CA ARG A 223 12.22 -10.40 1.79
C ARG A 223 12.46 -9.89 3.20
N ALA A 224 12.75 -8.58 3.35
CA ALA A 224 13.10 -8.01 4.65
C ALA A 224 11.89 -7.66 5.53
N ILE A 225 10.70 -7.47 4.94
CA ILE A 225 9.54 -6.91 5.64
C ILE A 225 8.25 -7.72 5.51
N CYS A 226 8.12 -8.65 4.55
CA CYS A 226 6.87 -9.36 4.32
C CYS A 226 6.90 -10.78 4.90
N ASP A 227 5.76 -11.20 5.44
CA ASP A 227 5.52 -12.55 5.95
C ASP A 227 5.22 -13.51 4.78
N ARG A 228 4.36 -13.07 3.85
CA ARG A 228 3.97 -13.81 2.63
C ARG A 228 4.22 -12.98 1.38
N VAL A 229 4.32 -13.64 0.24
CA VAL A 229 4.50 -13.00 -1.06
C VAL A 229 3.56 -13.58 -2.12
N TYR A 230 3.09 -12.72 -3.00
CA TYR A 230 2.34 -13.02 -4.22
C TYR A 230 3.17 -12.58 -5.43
N VAL A 231 3.61 -13.53 -6.23
CA VAL A 231 4.39 -13.30 -7.45
C VAL A 231 3.42 -13.17 -8.63
N MET A 232 3.34 -11.99 -9.22
CA MET A 232 2.45 -11.67 -10.33
C MET A 232 3.16 -11.69 -11.68
N ARG A 233 2.50 -12.26 -12.69
CA ARG A 233 2.88 -12.17 -14.10
C ARG A 233 1.64 -12.04 -14.97
N ASN A 234 1.67 -11.13 -15.94
CA ASN A 234 0.60 -10.98 -16.94
C ASN A 234 -0.83 -10.95 -16.32
N GLY A 235 -0.99 -10.25 -15.19
CA GLY A 235 -2.28 -10.09 -14.52
C GLY A 235 -2.79 -11.32 -13.77
N ARG A 236 -1.92 -12.29 -13.46
CA ARG A 236 -2.21 -13.50 -12.69
C ARG A 236 -1.22 -13.64 -11.55
N VAL A 237 -1.62 -14.34 -10.49
CA VAL A 237 -0.69 -14.85 -9.47
C VAL A 237 -0.11 -16.16 -9.99
N GLU A 238 1.21 -16.18 -10.18
CA GLU A 238 1.95 -17.36 -10.64
C GLU A 238 2.43 -18.23 -9.47
N GLU A 239 2.71 -17.60 -8.33
CA GLU A 239 3.18 -18.28 -7.12
C GLU A 239 2.81 -17.43 -5.91
N GLU A 240 2.41 -18.09 -4.82
CA GLU A 240 2.14 -17.47 -3.52
C GLU A 240 2.63 -18.38 -2.40
N GLY A 241 3.01 -17.79 -1.27
CA GLY A 241 3.44 -18.56 -0.10
C GLY A 241 4.17 -17.72 0.93
N ASP A 242 4.67 -18.40 1.97
CA ASP A 242 5.58 -17.78 2.93
C ASP A 242 6.79 -17.21 2.21
N CYS A 243 7.15 -15.98 2.55
CA CYS A 243 8.18 -15.23 1.84
C CYS A 243 9.52 -15.97 1.85
N GLU A 244 9.92 -16.54 2.99
CA GLU A 244 11.14 -17.32 3.11
C GLU A 244 11.14 -18.56 2.19
N CYS A 245 10.02 -19.28 2.11
CA CYS A 245 9.91 -20.48 1.29
C CYS A 245 9.98 -20.15 -0.21
N VAL A 246 9.22 -19.15 -0.67
CA VAL A 246 9.19 -18.74 -2.09
C VAL A 246 10.57 -18.24 -2.55
N PHE A 247 11.33 -17.59 -1.67
CA PHE A 247 12.65 -17.06 -2.01
C PHE A 247 13.77 -18.10 -1.96
N THR A 248 13.64 -19.14 -1.14
CA THR A 248 14.67 -20.18 -0.98
C THR A 248 14.44 -21.40 -1.86
N ALA A 249 13.18 -21.76 -2.09
CA ALA A 249 12.76 -22.90 -2.89
C ALA A 249 11.57 -22.55 -3.81
N PRO A 250 11.74 -21.60 -4.75
CA PRO A 250 10.70 -21.21 -5.69
C PRO A 250 10.22 -22.39 -6.54
N ALA A 251 8.91 -22.63 -6.53
CA ALA A 251 8.27 -23.68 -7.31
C ALA A 251 8.15 -23.27 -8.79
N SER A 252 7.76 -22.03 -9.05
CA SER A 252 7.57 -21.52 -10.42
C SER A 252 8.90 -21.24 -11.10
N ALA A 253 9.00 -21.65 -12.37
CA ALA A 253 10.12 -21.29 -13.22
C ALA A 253 10.24 -19.76 -13.40
N TYR A 254 9.12 -19.04 -13.38
CA TYR A 254 9.12 -17.57 -13.46
C TYR A 254 9.73 -16.96 -12.20
N THR A 255 9.34 -17.43 -11.02
CA THR A 255 9.90 -16.95 -9.75
C THR A 255 11.40 -17.21 -9.67
N ARG A 256 11.86 -18.40 -10.11
CA ARG A 256 13.29 -18.69 -10.26
C ARG A 256 14.00 -17.66 -11.14
N MET A 257 13.48 -17.41 -12.34
CA MET A 257 14.05 -16.41 -13.25
C MET A 257 14.08 -15.00 -12.63
N LEU A 258 13.05 -14.60 -11.88
CA LEU A 258 12.97 -13.29 -11.26
C LEU A 258 14.01 -13.14 -10.13
N LEU A 259 14.19 -14.18 -9.33
CA LEU A 259 15.21 -14.24 -8.28
C LEU A 259 16.63 -14.25 -8.86
N ASP A 260 16.87 -15.03 -9.93
CA ASP A 260 18.18 -15.13 -10.59
C ASP A 260 18.59 -13.82 -11.28
N ALA A 261 17.61 -13.04 -11.77
CA ALA A 261 17.84 -11.78 -12.45
C ALA A 261 18.23 -10.64 -11.50
N ILE A 262 18.02 -10.82 -10.19
CA ILE A 262 18.37 -9.83 -9.18
C ILE A 262 19.64 -10.32 -8.49
N PRO A 263 20.71 -9.53 -8.44
CA PRO A 263 21.82 -9.84 -7.54
C PRO A 263 21.27 -9.70 -6.12
N LEU A 264 20.75 -10.78 -5.56
CA LEU A 264 20.36 -10.81 -4.16
C LEU A 264 21.66 -10.63 -3.37
N PRO A 265 21.90 -9.47 -2.73
CA PRO A 265 23.03 -9.39 -1.82
C PRO A 265 22.83 -10.47 -0.75
N GLU A 266 23.92 -11.02 -0.21
CA GLU A 266 23.84 -11.69 1.08
C GLU A 266 23.12 -10.73 2.03
N VAL A 267 21.93 -11.11 2.47
CA VAL A 267 21.13 -10.26 3.36
C VAL A 267 21.89 -10.22 4.68
N ASP A 268 22.67 -9.16 4.89
CA ASP A 268 23.21 -8.82 6.20
C ASP A 268 22.00 -8.54 7.10
N PRO A 269 21.65 -9.38 8.08
CA PRO A 269 20.46 -9.16 8.92
C PRO A 269 20.47 -7.80 9.63
N HIS A 270 21.64 -7.15 9.71
CA HIS A 270 21.85 -5.84 10.30
C HIS A 270 21.78 -4.69 9.29
N TRP A 271 21.45 -4.91 8.01
CA TRP A 271 21.38 -3.82 7.01
C TRP A 271 20.32 -2.77 7.36
N LEU A 272 19.22 -3.20 8.00
CA LEU A 272 18.22 -2.32 8.59
C LEU A 272 18.72 -1.58 9.85
N GLY A 273 19.79 -2.04 10.48
CA GLY A 273 20.33 -1.51 11.74
C GLY A 273 21.57 -0.62 11.60
N ARG A 274 22.04 -0.32 10.38
CA ARG A 274 23.19 0.57 10.19
C ARG A 274 22.77 2.02 10.43
N GLU A 275 23.15 2.58 11.57
CA GLU A 275 23.16 4.03 11.77
C GLU A 275 24.18 4.65 10.81
N ALA A 276 23.78 5.75 10.17
CA ALA A 276 24.62 6.52 9.23
C ALA A 276 25.67 7.36 9.96
#